data_AF-A0A2E6TZA3-F1
#
_entry.id   AF-A0A2E6TZA3-F1
#
_cell.length_a   1.000
_cell.length_b   1.000
_cell.length_c   1.000
_cell.angle_alpha   90.00
_cell.angle_beta   90.00
_cell.angle_gamma   90.00
#
_symmetry.space_group_name_H-M   'P 1'
#
loop_
_entity.id
_entity.type
_entity.pdbx_description
1 polymer ?
#
loop_
_entity_poly.entity_id
_entity_poly.type
_entity_poly.pdbx_seq_one_letter_code
_entity_poly.pdbx_strand_id
1 'polypeptide(L)'
;MSDKPRILFCHCNYAQVVPPEVKAGVIKQLCGSGRAFEAVADLCEMSARRDPALRRLAEGEGDVKVAACYPRAVKWLFGACKAPLDSDHTEVVNMRELSVEDATKALLNDKLETNLPADGTPATVNGEKKI
;
A
#
# COMPACT_ATOMS: atom_id res chain seq x y z
N MET A 1 2.74 -21.99 4.44
CA MET A 1 2.63 -20.55 4.76
C MET A 1 3.69 -19.86 3.93
N SER A 2 3.32 -18.86 3.12
CA SER A 2 4.32 -18.15 2.32
C SER A 2 5.05 -17.19 3.24
N ASP A 3 6.35 -17.38 3.43
CA ASP A 3 7.21 -16.60 4.34
C ASP A 3 7.42 -15.13 3.89
N LYS A 4 6.69 -14.68 2.86
CA LYS A 4 6.89 -13.41 2.19
C LYS A 4 5.65 -12.53 2.37
N PRO A 5 5.83 -11.23 2.66
CA PRO A 5 4.73 -10.28 2.71
C PRO A 5 3.92 -10.30 1.41
N ARG A 6 2.59 -10.28 1.57
CA ARG A 6 1.63 -10.11 0.49
C ARG A 6 1.75 -8.71 -0.10
N ILE A 7 1.42 -8.55 -1.37
CA ILE A 7 1.45 -7.25 -2.03
C ILE A 7 0.06 -6.86 -2.48
N LEU A 8 -0.39 -5.67 -2.08
CA LEU A 8 -1.60 -5.03 -2.55
C LEU A 8 -1.22 -3.79 -3.38
N PHE A 9 -1.67 -3.73 -4.62
CA PHE A 9 -1.37 -2.65 -5.55
C PHE A 9 -2.62 -1.80 -5.85
N CYS A 10 -2.53 -0.49 -5.66
CA CYS A 10 -3.58 0.46 -6.01
C CYS A 10 -3.27 1.16 -7.34
N HIS A 11 -4.14 1.03 -8.33
CA HIS A 11 -3.98 1.71 -9.63
C HIS A 11 -4.18 3.24 -9.56
N CYS A 12 -4.86 3.75 -8.52
CA CYS A 12 -5.12 5.18 -8.34
C CYS A 12 -5.66 5.82 -9.63
N ASN A 13 -6.72 5.22 -10.19
CA ASN A 13 -7.36 5.68 -11.42
C ASN A 13 -8.27 6.88 -11.18
N TYR A 14 -8.87 6.97 -9.99
CA TYR A 14 -9.77 8.03 -9.57
C TYR A 14 -9.04 9.26 -9.04
N ALA A 15 -8.27 9.11 -7.95
CA ALA A 15 -7.62 10.25 -7.29
C ALA A 15 -6.43 10.80 -8.10
N GLN A 16 -5.78 9.96 -8.91
CA GLN A 16 -4.67 10.33 -9.79
C GLN A 16 -3.51 11.09 -9.10
N VAL A 17 -3.30 10.81 -7.81
CA VAL A 17 -2.24 11.44 -7.00
C VAL A 17 -0.89 10.73 -7.08
N VAL A 18 -0.85 9.55 -7.68
CA VAL A 18 0.39 8.80 -7.97
C VAL A 18 0.81 9.11 -9.41
N PRO A 19 2.08 9.51 -9.65
CA PRO A 19 2.56 9.79 -11.00
C PRO A 19 2.32 8.60 -11.95
N PRO A 20 1.76 8.82 -13.16
CA PRO A 20 1.41 7.74 -14.09
C PRO A 20 2.57 6.81 -14.44
N GLU A 21 3.77 7.37 -14.61
CA GLU A 21 5.01 6.66 -14.89
C GLU A 21 5.43 5.75 -13.73
N VAL A 22 5.21 6.18 -12.49
CA VAL A 22 5.56 5.38 -11.30
C VAL A 22 4.64 4.17 -11.21
N LYS A 23 3.32 4.37 -11.24
CA LYS A 23 2.39 3.24 -11.14
C LYS A 23 2.51 2.27 -12.33
N ALA A 24 2.73 2.77 -13.56
CA ALA A 24 2.94 1.93 -14.73
C ALA A 24 4.26 1.15 -14.66
N GLY A 25 5.33 1.79 -14.19
CA GLY A 25 6.63 1.16 -14.00
C GLY A 25 6.60 0.07 -12.93
N VAL A 26 6.04 0.38 -11.75
CA VAL A 26 5.97 -0.55 -10.62
C VAL A 26 5.16 -1.80 -10.99
N ILE A 27 3.96 -1.63 -11.58
CA ILE A 27 3.16 -2.81 -11.94
C ILE A 27 3.84 -3.67 -13.01
N LYS A 28 4.54 -3.04 -13.97
CA LYS A 28 5.32 -3.78 -14.98
C LYS A 28 6.43 -4.61 -14.32
N GLN A 29 7.15 -4.04 -13.36
CA GLN A 29 8.20 -4.76 -12.64
C GLN A 29 7.63 -5.85 -11.72
N LEU A 30 6.49 -5.62 -11.04
CA LEU A 30 5.80 -6.65 -10.27
C LEU A 30 5.39 -7.83 -11.15
N CYS A 31 4.76 -7.58 -12.30
CA CYS A 31 4.41 -8.62 -13.28
C CYS A 31 5.65 -9.39 -13.75
N GLY A 32 6.77 -8.68 -14.03
CA GLY A 32 8.03 -9.30 -14.45
C GLY A 32 8.74 -10.09 -13.34
N SER A 33 8.48 -9.80 -12.07
CA SER A 33 9.09 -10.47 -10.92
C SER A 33 8.53 -11.87 -10.65
N GLY A 34 7.33 -12.17 -11.14
CA GLY A 34 6.60 -13.41 -10.83
C GLY A 34 6.08 -13.48 -9.39
N ARG A 35 6.23 -12.42 -8.57
CA ARG A 35 5.68 -12.37 -7.21
C ARG A 35 4.17 -12.18 -7.27
N ALA A 36 3.43 -12.97 -6.49
CA ALA A 36 1.99 -12.82 -6.39
C ALA A 36 1.62 -11.48 -5.74
N PHE A 37 0.65 -10.78 -6.33
CA PHE A 37 0.08 -9.56 -5.79
C PHE A 37 -1.40 -9.46 -6.16
N GLU A 38 -2.16 -8.74 -5.35
CA GLU A 38 -3.54 -8.36 -5.63
C GLU A 38 -3.58 -6.90 -6.09
N ALA A 39 -4.34 -6.61 -7.14
CA ALA A 39 -4.47 -5.25 -7.68
C ALA A 39 -5.92 -4.77 -7.59
N VAL A 40 -6.10 -3.53 -7.17
CA VAL A 40 -7.39 -2.85 -7.11
C VAL A 40 -7.35 -1.56 -7.91
N ALA A 41 -8.50 -1.17 -8.48
CA ALA A 41 -8.60 0.09 -9.20
C ALA A 41 -8.27 1.28 -8.29
N ASP A 42 -9.01 1.40 -7.17
CA ASP A 42 -8.97 2.57 -6.31
C ASP A 42 -9.32 2.23 -4.86
N LEU A 43 -8.32 2.26 -3.97
CA LEU A 43 -8.57 2.13 -2.53
C LEU A 43 -9.46 3.27 -2.00
N CYS A 44 -9.34 4.48 -2.58
CA CYS A 44 -10.15 5.62 -2.17
C CYS A 44 -11.62 5.45 -2.55
N GLU A 45 -11.91 4.94 -3.75
CA GLU A 45 -13.28 4.66 -4.18
C GLU A 45 -13.89 3.50 -3.38
N MET A 46 -13.14 2.41 -3.18
CA MET A 46 -13.55 1.29 -2.32
C MET A 46 -13.91 1.78 -0.92
N SER A 47 -13.11 2.71 -0.37
CA SER A 47 -13.37 3.29 0.95
C SER A 47 -14.62 4.16 0.95
N ALA A 48 -14.79 5.02 -0.06
CA ALA A 48 -15.95 5.90 -0.20
C ALA A 48 -17.27 5.12 -0.24
N ARG A 49 -17.27 3.94 -0.89
CA ARG A 49 -18.44 3.05 -0.96
C ARG A 49 -18.51 2.01 0.16
N ARG A 50 -17.60 2.06 1.14
CA ARG A 50 -17.49 1.07 2.24
C ARG A 50 -17.46 -0.37 1.74
N ASP A 51 -16.64 -0.62 0.71
CA ASP A 51 -16.52 -1.93 0.09
C ASP A 51 -16.10 -3.01 1.11
N PRO A 52 -16.89 -4.09 1.31
CA PRO A 52 -16.48 -5.21 2.18
C PRO A 52 -15.18 -5.88 1.73
N ALA A 53 -14.73 -5.73 0.49
CA ALA A 53 -13.42 -6.22 0.06
C ALA A 53 -12.25 -5.57 0.82
N LEU A 54 -12.35 -4.31 1.28
CA LEU A 54 -11.30 -3.71 2.11
C LEU A 54 -11.09 -4.47 3.42
N ARG A 55 -12.16 -5.01 3.99
CA ARG A 55 -12.07 -5.85 5.19
C ARG A 55 -11.30 -7.13 4.92
N ARG A 56 -11.59 -7.82 3.82
CA ARG A 56 -10.85 -9.03 3.41
C ARG A 56 -9.36 -8.75 3.17
N LEU A 57 -9.04 -7.61 2.56
CA LEU A 57 -7.68 -7.18 2.32
C LEU A 57 -6.90 -6.94 3.62
N ALA A 58 -7.53 -6.28 4.60
CA ALA A 58 -6.94 -6.02 5.90
C ALA A 58 -6.81 -7.27 6.79
N GLU A 59 -7.81 -8.16 6.77
CA GLU A 59 -7.88 -9.35 7.65
C GLU A 59 -7.09 -10.56 7.14
N GLY A 60 -6.54 -10.52 5.92
CA GLY A 60 -5.85 -11.70 5.40
C GLY A 60 -4.59 -12.05 6.20
N GLU A 61 -4.13 -13.29 6.08
CA GLU A 61 -3.06 -13.83 6.92
C GLU A 61 -1.68 -13.25 6.57
N GLY A 62 -0.94 -12.81 7.59
CA GLY A 62 0.46 -12.39 7.50
C GLY A 62 0.70 -10.98 6.97
N ASP A 63 1.97 -10.59 6.95
CA ASP A 63 2.43 -9.25 6.59
C ASP A 63 1.94 -8.79 5.21
N VAL A 64 1.65 -7.49 5.08
CA VAL A 64 1.21 -6.87 3.82
C VAL A 64 2.00 -5.62 3.50
N LYS A 65 2.41 -5.52 2.23
CA LYS A 65 2.96 -4.33 1.61
C LYS A 65 1.94 -3.72 0.65
N VAL A 66 1.54 -2.48 0.90
CA VAL A 66 0.54 -1.77 0.11
C VAL A 66 1.22 -0.73 -0.77
N ALA A 67 1.27 -0.98 -2.09
CA ALA A 67 1.71 -0.01 -3.09
C ALA A 67 0.58 0.99 -3.37
N ALA A 68 0.66 2.19 -2.82
CA ALA A 68 -0.40 3.20 -2.92
C ALA A 68 0.14 4.63 -2.80
N CYS A 69 -0.68 5.56 -2.33
CA CYS A 69 -0.30 6.93 -2.03
C CYS A 69 0.35 7.03 -0.63
N TYR A 70 0.07 8.07 0.15
CA TYR A 70 0.68 8.24 1.48
C TYR A 70 0.19 7.21 2.50
N PRO A 71 1.07 6.72 3.41
CA PRO A 71 0.69 5.78 4.47
C PRO A 71 -0.47 6.29 5.35
N ARG A 72 -0.44 7.58 5.69
CA ARG A 72 -1.52 8.25 6.43
C ARG A 72 -2.86 8.13 5.70
N ALA A 73 -2.90 8.36 4.39
CA ALA A 73 -4.12 8.26 3.61
C ALA A 73 -4.65 6.82 3.63
N VAL A 74 -3.80 5.84 3.33
CA VAL A 74 -4.17 4.41 3.32
C VAL A 74 -4.74 3.98 4.68
N LYS A 75 -4.09 4.35 5.79
CA LYS A 75 -4.61 4.10 7.15
C LYS A 75 -6.08 4.53 7.29
N TRP A 76 -6.39 5.76 6.89
CA TRP A 76 -7.73 6.32 7.02
C TRP A 76 -8.74 5.69 6.07
N LEU A 77 -8.33 5.31 4.86
CA LEU A 77 -9.22 4.64 3.89
C LEU A 77 -9.76 3.31 4.46
N PHE A 78 -8.88 2.53 5.08
CA PHE A 78 -9.21 1.26 5.73
C PHE A 78 -9.99 1.48 7.04
N GLY A 79 -9.59 2.45 7.86
CA GLY A 79 -10.30 2.83 9.09
C GLY A 79 -11.74 3.29 8.85
N ALA A 80 -12.00 4.07 7.79
CA ALA A 80 -13.35 4.52 7.43
C ALA A 80 -14.34 3.37 7.14
N CYS A 81 -13.80 2.20 6.77
CA CYS A 81 -14.56 0.99 6.49
C CYS A 81 -14.66 0.03 7.69
N LYS A 82 -14.24 0.47 8.89
CA LYS A 82 -14.13 -0.39 10.08
C LYS A 82 -13.23 -1.61 9.84
N ALA A 83 -12.22 -1.46 8.98
CA ALA A 83 -11.25 -2.48 8.64
C ALA A 83 -9.82 -1.92 8.81
N PRO A 84 -9.44 -1.46 10.01
CA PRO A 84 -8.12 -0.86 10.22
C PRO A 84 -7.02 -1.87 9.85
N LEU A 85 -5.98 -1.38 9.19
CA LEU A 85 -4.76 -2.15 8.95
C LEU A 85 -3.99 -2.31 10.25
N ASP A 86 -3.37 -3.48 10.44
CA ASP A 86 -2.49 -3.74 11.58
C ASP A 86 -1.15 -3.00 11.38
N SER A 87 -0.79 -2.12 12.30
CA SER A 87 0.44 -1.31 12.22
C SER A 87 1.70 -2.15 12.29
N ASP A 88 1.67 -3.30 12.97
CA ASP A 88 2.85 -4.14 13.19
C ASP A 88 3.09 -5.11 12.02
N HIS A 89 2.07 -5.26 11.17
CA HIS A 89 2.08 -6.19 10.03
C HIS A 89 1.85 -5.49 8.68
N THR A 90 1.86 -4.15 8.63
CA THR A 90 1.62 -3.39 7.41
C THR A 90 2.70 -2.36 7.10
N GLU A 91 3.19 -2.40 5.87
CA GLU A 91 4.02 -1.37 5.25
C GLU A 91 3.25 -0.75 4.07
N VAL A 92 3.22 0.57 3.99
CA VAL A 92 2.71 1.29 2.81
C VAL A 92 3.87 1.83 2.00
N VAL A 93 4.07 1.29 0.81
CA VAL A 93 5.07 1.76 -0.15
C VAL A 93 4.47 2.95 -0.91
N ASN A 94 4.99 4.15 -0.61
CA ASN A 94 4.45 5.40 -1.11
C ASN A 94 4.90 5.71 -2.55
N MET A 95 4.10 5.27 -3.52
CA MET A 95 4.36 5.50 -4.95
C MET A 95 4.21 6.97 -5.38
N ARG A 96 3.70 7.86 -4.51
CA ARG A 96 3.63 9.29 -4.83
C ARG A 96 4.99 9.98 -4.73
N GLU A 97 5.88 9.47 -3.87
CA GLU A 97 7.16 10.10 -3.56
C GLU A 97 8.36 9.28 -4.05
N LEU A 98 8.21 7.95 -4.15
CA LEU A 98 9.28 7.06 -4.54
C LEU A 98 9.41 6.96 -6.06
N SER A 99 10.63 6.71 -6.51
CA SER A 99 10.92 6.28 -7.88
C SER A 99 10.31 4.89 -8.15
N VAL A 100 10.24 4.52 -9.43
CA VAL A 100 9.81 3.16 -9.83
C VAL A 100 10.73 2.10 -9.19
N GLU A 101 12.04 2.36 -9.22
CA GLU A 101 13.08 1.46 -8.73
C GLU A 101 12.98 1.28 -7.22
N ASP A 102 12.86 2.38 -6.46
CA ASP A 102 12.79 2.33 -5.00
C ASP A 102 11.48 1.71 -4.51
N ALA A 103 10.36 2.07 -5.14
CA ALA A 103 9.07 1.48 -4.81
C ALA A 103 9.06 -0.03 -5.08
N THR A 104 9.55 -0.47 -6.24
CA THR A 104 9.60 -1.90 -6.57
C THR A 104 10.55 -2.64 -5.64
N LYS A 105 11.72 -2.08 -5.35
CA LYS A 105 12.69 -2.67 -4.41
C LYS A 105 12.07 -2.85 -3.02
N ALA A 106 11.33 -1.85 -2.52
CA ALA A 106 10.62 -1.96 -1.25
C ALA A 106 9.55 -3.06 -1.29
N LEU A 107 8.74 -3.13 -2.35
CA LEU A 107 7.68 -4.13 -2.51
C LEU A 107 8.21 -5.57 -2.60
N LEU A 108 9.33 -5.77 -3.28
CA LEU A 108 9.94 -7.08 -3.47
C LEU A 108 10.90 -7.48 -2.33
N ASN A 109 11.15 -6.59 -1.38
CA ASN A 109 11.89 -6.94 -0.16
C ASN A 109 11.02 -7.83 0.73
N ASP A 110 11.59 -8.93 1.22
CA ASP A 110 10.90 -9.86 2.13
C ASP A 110 10.80 -9.31 3.56
N LYS A 111 11.62 -8.33 3.93
CA LYS A 111 11.51 -7.63 5.22
C LYS A 111 10.41 -6.59 5.20
N LEU A 112 9.65 -6.50 6.29
CA LEU A 112 8.61 -5.50 6.49
C LEU A 112 9.17 -4.26 7.19
N GLU A 113 8.90 -3.08 6.64
CA GLU A 113 9.23 -1.77 7.23
C GLU A 113 7.94 -1.02 7.58
N THR A 114 7.37 -1.31 8.75
CA THR A 114 6.08 -0.76 9.19
C THR A 114 6.12 0.76 9.30
N ASN A 115 5.13 1.45 8.71
CA ASN A 115 5.14 2.91 8.60
C ASN A 115 3.76 3.58 8.74
N LEU A 116 2.77 2.84 9.24
CA LEU A 116 1.46 3.41 9.54
C LEU A 116 1.58 4.35 10.76
N PRO A 117 1.16 5.62 10.64
CA PRO A 117 1.28 6.57 11.74
C PRO A 117 0.31 6.24 12.88
N ALA A 118 0.70 6.51 14.13
CA ALA A 118 -0.24 6.62 15.24
C ALA A 118 -1.20 7.80 15.03
N ASP A 119 -2.38 7.77 15.64
CA ASP A 119 -3.35 8.87 15.51
C ASP A 119 -2.74 10.21 15.94
N GLY A 120 -2.93 11.25 15.11
CA GLY A 120 -2.35 12.57 15.32
C GLY A 120 -0.87 12.71 14.93
N THR A 121 -0.20 11.66 14.42
CA THR A 121 1.21 11.72 14.00
C THR A 121 1.39 11.74 12.47
N PRO A 122 2.42 12.41 11.94
CA PRO A 122 2.80 12.30 10.52
C PRO A 122 3.29 10.90 10.19
N ALA A 123 3.02 10.42 8.98
CA ALA A 123 3.60 9.17 8.49
C ALA A 123 5.10 9.34 8.20
N THR A 124 5.86 8.26 8.33
CA THR A 124 7.24 8.18 7.85
C THR A 124 7.28 7.48 6.50
N VAL A 125 8.14 7.94 5.61
CA VAL A 125 8.43 7.29 4.32
C VAL A 125 9.94 7.13 4.26
N ASN A 126 10.46 5.91 4.17
CA ASN A 126 11.90 5.62 4.17
C ASN A 126 12.68 6.24 5.35
N GLY A 127 12.07 6.31 6.53
CA GLY A 127 12.70 6.92 7.72
C GLY A 127 12.63 8.46 7.79
N GLU A 128 12.12 9.13 6.75
CA GLU A 128 11.91 10.58 6.74
C GLU A 128 10.44 10.91 7.09
N LYS A 129 10.23 11.87 8.01
CA LYS A 129 8.88 12.36 8.34
C LYS A 129 8.34 13.15 7.15
N LYS A 130 7.21 12.71 6.56
CA LYS A 130 6.50 13.47 5.52
C LYS A 130 5.04 13.72 5.95
N ILE A 131 4.65 14.99 5.91
CA ILE A 131 3.42 15.58 6.50
C ILE A 131 2.19 15.28 5.64
#